data_AF-A0A419YJN7-F1
#
_entry.id   AF-A0A419YJN7-F1
#
_cell.length_a   1.000
_cell.length_b   1.000
_cell.length_c   1.000
_cell.angle_alpha   90.00
_cell.angle_beta   90.00
_cell.angle_gamma   90.00
#
_symmetry.space_group_name_H-M   'P 1'
#
loop_
_entity.id
_entity.type
_entity.pdbx_description
1 polymer ?
#
loop_
_entity_poly.entity_id
_entity_poly.type
_entity_poly.pdbx_seq_one_letter_code
_entity_poly.pdbx_strand_id
1 'polypeptide(L)'
;MAHTDDRRYQYLESLDSTRTGWPGAGPAGDGHDAELHLQVFTEVLMTLALGREVVVPQAYAFDSFGFLRVATTVLRARSGAAAGEHPFRVHLFGVHSYEEAVAAMLGRAVDRARPFMSSLLPELNDPAAHGLDPGELRVQAASLDRLLNAEWLGTERADGMALIRDEFRRVPRVPVRPAGRTTGLGALVIAAAEPPPPELPEAHRGVQAALTAAIRRLGTDHPAAFDDRSRLRLALPWPGDRAERTPAEIVGDPELLTLLVDFVDTLYNMIVADSVGVADSTISTGTGPSLRRLADRGIAKELALAHYRSSTHPDGAGLRPDGDEQAEGPPLFDIRVDVAAGLGEEAVHDRMTALLADAAEATATLLQARAERGRAAKSPFWKGIEDLRAAEDPTAARKALDAHLARVAAILGNRADIVPTGGGLAVELVLTAAGAVGPAMASEVWKLPGLVGYPAMAVGAVGSVLYRKGKENAVRRLSTRRLACALGRVVDVRG
;
A
#
# COMPACT_ATOMS: atom_id res chain seq x y z
N MET A 1 -29.27 12.46 17.58
CA MET A 1 -27.88 11.99 17.63
C MET A 1 -27.59 11.22 16.36
N ALA A 2 -26.68 11.73 15.54
CA ALA A 2 -25.76 11.00 14.66
C ALA A 2 -25.14 12.03 13.71
N HIS A 3 -24.11 12.75 14.17
CA HIS A 3 -23.10 13.22 13.24
C HIS A 3 -22.43 11.96 12.70
N THR A 4 -22.88 11.47 11.55
CA THR A 4 -22.06 10.58 10.73
C THR A 4 -20.84 11.40 10.34
N ASP A 5 -19.78 11.25 11.13
CA ASP A 5 -18.50 11.90 10.91
C ASP A 5 -18.05 11.55 9.48
N ASP A 6 -18.05 12.56 8.62
CA ASP A 6 -17.80 12.51 7.17
C ASP A 6 -16.29 12.29 6.88
N ARG A 7 -15.64 11.52 7.76
CA ARG A 7 -14.23 11.12 7.70
C ARG A 7 -14.13 9.84 6.88
N ARG A 8 -13.81 10.01 5.60
CA ARG A 8 -13.46 8.90 4.73
C ARG A 8 -12.01 8.50 5.03
N TYR A 9 -11.89 7.34 5.64
CA TYR A 9 -10.63 6.68 5.91
C TYR A 9 -10.15 5.94 4.67
N GLN A 10 -8.83 5.87 4.50
CA GLN A 10 -8.19 5.09 3.45
C GLN A 10 -7.15 4.16 4.06
N TYR A 11 -7.30 2.87 3.81
CA TYR A 11 -6.29 1.85 4.03
C TYR A 11 -5.41 1.73 2.78
N LEU A 12 -4.10 1.63 2.99
CA LEU A 12 -3.10 1.50 1.93
C LEU A 12 -2.25 0.25 2.19
N GLU A 13 -2.34 -0.75 1.31
CA GLU A 13 -1.48 -1.94 1.39
C GLU A 13 0.01 -1.61 1.22
N SER A 14 0.35 -0.55 0.49
CA SER A 14 1.75 -0.14 0.32
C SER A 14 2.45 0.17 1.66
N LEU A 15 1.69 0.48 2.71
CA LEU A 15 2.19 0.68 4.07
C LEU A 15 2.47 -0.62 4.82
N ASP A 16 2.12 -1.78 4.28
CA ASP A 16 2.36 -3.06 4.92
C ASP A 16 3.86 -3.26 5.23
N SER A 17 4.18 -3.72 6.44
CA SER A 17 5.57 -3.86 6.88
C SER A 17 6.39 -4.81 6.02
N THR A 18 5.77 -5.77 5.34
CA THR A 18 6.47 -6.70 4.45
C THR A 18 6.83 -6.09 3.09
N ARG A 19 6.32 -4.89 2.75
CA ARG A 19 6.57 -4.21 1.46
C ARG A 19 7.89 -3.48 1.43
N THR A 20 8.40 -3.05 2.58
CA THR A 20 9.61 -2.24 2.69
C THR A 20 10.46 -2.75 3.86
N GLY A 21 11.71 -3.10 3.59
CA GLY A 21 12.68 -3.49 4.63
C GLY A 21 13.56 -2.32 5.06
N TRP A 22 14.16 -2.43 6.24
CA TRP A 22 15.26 -1.55 6.64
C TRP A 22 16.48 -1.75 5.70
N PRO A 23 17.11 -0.66 5.20
CA PRO A 23 18.26 -0.76 4.31
C PRO A 23 19.41 -1.50 5.01
N GLY A 24 19.96 -2.52 4.36
CA GLY A 24 21.10 -3.29 4.87
C GLY A 24 20.82 -4.70 5.39
N ALA A 25 19.59 -5.21 5.31
CA ALA A 25 19.24 -6.57 5.74
C ALA A 25 19.38 -7.66 4.64
N GLY A 26 20.02 -7.38 3.50
CA GLY A 26 20.24 -8.37 2.43
C GLY A 26 20.96 -7.82 1.18
N PRO A 27 21.33 -8.68 0.21
CA PRO A 27 22.18 -8.33 -0.94
C PRO A 27 21.49 -7.52 -2.06
N ALA A 28 20.28 -6.99 -1.85
CA ALA A 28 19.56 -6.20 -2.84
C ALA A 28 19.81 -4.70 -2.59
N GLY A 29 20.49 -4.05 -3.53
CA GLY A 29 21.06 -2.70 -3.39
C GLY A 29 20.07 -1.54 -3.31
N ASP A 30 20.62 -0.41 -2.87
CA ASP A 30 20.03 0.89 -2.50
C ASP A 30 19.00 1.50 -3.49
N GLY A 31 18.90 0.98 -4.71
CA GLY A 31 17.98 1.49 -5.74
C GLY A 31 16.51 1.10 -5.54
N HIS A 32 16.23 -0.09 -5.00
CA HIS A 32 14.85 -0.60 -4.87
C HIS A 32 14.05 0.10 -3.76
N ASP A 33 14.75 0.55 -2.71
CA ASP A 33 14.14 1.20 -1.55
C ASP A 33 13.60 2.59 -1.89
N ALA A 34 14.28 3.31 -2.79
CA ALA A 34 13.82 4.63 -3.27
C ALA A 34 12.53 4.52 -4.11
N GLU A 35 12.44 3.48 -4.95
CA GLU A 35 11.24 3.18 -5.76
C GLU A 35 10.02 2.88 -4.88
N LEU A 36 10.18 2.01 -3.91
CA LEU A 36 9.13 1.66 -2.95
C LEU A 36 8.75 2.86 -2.08
N HIS A 37 9.72 3.63 -1.61
CA HIS A 37 9.43 4.81 -0.80
C HIS A 37 8.64 5.87 -1.59
N LEU A 38 8.99 6.09 -2.87
CA LEU A 38 8.24 6.99 -3.74
C LEU A 38 6.80 6.51 -3.96
N GLN A 39 6.60 5.19 -4.10
CA GLN A 39 5.26 4.63 -4.20
C GLN A 39 4.43 4.94 -2.96
N VAL A 40 4.94 4.55 -1.78
CA VAL A 40 4.24 4.77 -0.51
C VAL A 40 3.95 6.26 -0.30
N PHE A 41 4.94 7.11 -0.58
CA PHE A 41 4.80 8.55 -0.44
C PHE A 41 3.70 9.11 -1.36
N THR A 42 3.71 8.73 -2.64
CA THR A 42 2.71 9.16 -3.62
C THR A 42 1.31 8.72 -3.21
N GLU A 43 1.12 7.46 -2.79
CA GLU A 43 -0.18 6.95 -2.34
C GLU A 43 -0.71 7.70 -1.12
N VAL A 44 0.17 8.01 -0.16
CA VAL A 44 -0.19 8.82 1.02
C VAL A 44 -0.53 10.25 0.61
N LEU A 45 0.31 10.91 -0.19
CA LEU A 45 0.08 12.28 -0.64
C LEU A 45 -1.25 12.40 -1.38
N MET A 46 -1.57 11.46 -2.27
CA MET A 46 -2.82 11.45 -3.02
C MET A 46 -4.03 11.18 -2.13
N THR A 47 -3.90 10.28 -1.16
CA THR A 47 -4.93 10.07 -0.13
C THR A 47 -5.23 11.38 0.61
N LEU A 48 -4.18 12.13 0.97
CA LEU A 48 -4.33 13.44 1.59
C LEU A 48 -4.88 14.48 0.60
N ALA A 49 -4.50 14.45 -0.68
CA ALA A 49 -5.06 15.34 -1.69
C ALA A 49 -6.58 15.16 -1.84
N LEU A 50 -7.11 13.95 -1.62
CA LEU A 50 -8.54 13.65 -1.67
C LEU A 50 -9.32 13.94 -0.38
N GLY A 51 -8.74 14.67 0.58
CA GLY A 51 -9.42 15.03 1.81
C GLY A 51 -9.63 13.84 2.77
N ARG A 52 -8.98 12.70 2.51
CA ARG A 52 -9.07 11.47 3.31
C ARG A 52 -8.03 11.45 4.42
N GLU A 53 -8.24 10.60 5.41
CA GLU A 53 -7.26 10.29 6.46
C GLU A 53 -6.73 8.88 6.23
N VAL A 54 -5.43 8.68 6.42
CA VAL A 54 -4.79 7.38 6.24
C VAL A 54 -4.98 6.56 7.53
N VAL A 55 -5.59 5.38 7.39
CA VAL A 55 -5.72 4.42 8.49
C VAL A 55 -4.60 3.41 8.41
N VAL A 56 -3.92 3.25 9.54
CA VAL A 56 -2.72 2.43 9.66
C VAL A 56 -2.98 1.36 10.73
N PRO A 57 -2.99 0.07 10.37
CA PRO A 57 -3.04 -1.01 11.36
C PRO A 57 -1.86 -0.94 12.32
N GLN A 58 -2.07 -1.40 13.55
CA GLN A 58 -1.05 -1.39 14.59
C GLN A 58 0.29 -2.04 14.17
N ALA A 59 0.25 -3.09 13.35
CA ALA A 59 1.44 -3.75 12.85
C ALA A 59 2.27 -2.83 11.94
N TYR A 60 1.62 -2.10 11.02
CA TYR A 60 2.31 -1.24 10.06
C TYR A 60 2.80 0.02 10.75
N ALA A 61 2.00 0.52 11.69
CA ALA A 61 2.35 1.63 12.56
C ALA A 61 3.65 1.42 13.34
N PHE A 62 4.00 0.16 13.64
CA PHE A 62 5.21 -0.19 14.37
C PHE A 62 6.35 -0.66 13.47
N ASP A 63 6.06 -1.48 12.47
CA ASP A 63 7.07 -2.31 11.77
C ASP A 63 7.28 -1.95 10.29
N SER A 64 6.54 -0.99 9.75
CA SER A 64 6.72 -0.59 8.35
C SER A 64 7.74 0.52 8.20
N PHE A 65 8.86 0.22 7.55
CA PHE A 65 9.86 1.22 7.20
C PHE A 65 9.31 2.30 6.25
N GLY A 66 8.51 1.90 5.26
CA GLY A 66 7.84 2.81 4.34
C GLY A 66 6.91 3.77 5.09
N PHE A 67 6.11 3.25 6.03
CA PHE A 67 5.28 4.09 6.90
C PHE A 67 6.14 4.99 7.79
N LEU A 68 7.19 4.47 8.44
CA LEU A 68 8.08 5.25 9.31
C LEU A 68 8.60 6.49 8.60
N ARG A 69 9.15 6.32 7.39
CA ARG A 69 9.70 7.44 6.61
C ARG A 69 8.62 8.44 6.21
N VAL A 70 7.51 7.97 5.61
CA VAL A 70 6.46 8.87 5.13
C VAL A 70 5.76 9.59 6.28
N ALA A 71 5.44 8.88 7.37
CA ALA A 71 4.84 9.47 8.56
C ALA A 71 5.76 10.52 9.17
N THR A 72 7.07 10.24 9.27
CA THR A 72 8.04 11.21 9.78
C THR A 72 8.08 12.48 8.93
N THR A 73 8.14 12.36 7.61
CA THR A 73 8.09 13.50 6.69
C THR A 73 6.81 14.30 6.86
N VAL A 74 5.65 13.64 6.85
CA VAL A 74 4.33 14.27 6.95
C VAL A 74 4.14 14.95 8.31
N LEU A 75 4.51 14.31 9.41
CA LEU A 75 4.33 14.83 10.78
C LEU A 75 5.29 15.99 11.08
N ARG A 76 6.52 15.96 10.54
CA ARG A 76 7.45 17.09 10.61
C ARG A 76 6.94 18.27 9.78
N ALA A 77 6.48 18.03 8.54
CA ALA A 77 5.88 19.04 7.69
C ALA A 77 4.67 19.72 8.34
N ARG A 78 3.78 18.91 8.95
CA ARG A 78 2.64 19.41 9.73
C ARG A 78 3.09 20.36 10.86
N SER A 79 4.06 19.90 11.65
CA SER A 79 4.52 20.62 12.83
C SER A 79 5.18 21.94 12.45
N GLY A 80 5.99 21.94 11.39
CA GLY A 80 6.58 23.17 10.82
C GLY A 80 5.53 24.12 10.25
N ALA A 81 4.46 23.59 9.65
CA ALA A 81 3.36 24.38 9.10
C ALA A 81 2.36 24.89 10.16
N ALA A 82 2.50 24.48 11.43
CA ALA A 82 1.53 24.68 12.51
C ALA A 82 0.09 24.24 12.13
N ALA A 83 -0.03 23.22 11.29
CA ALA A 83 -1.32 22.70 10.86
C ALA A 83 -1.93 21.84 11.99
N GLY A 84 -3.13 22.20 12.45
CA GLY A 84 -3.87 21.42 13.47
C GLY A 84 -4.48 20.12 12.94
N GLU A 85 -4.16 19.72 11.71
CA GLU A 85 -4.70 18.53 11.09
C GLU A 85 -3.90 17.27 11.45
N HIS A 86 -4.59 16.17 11.71
CA HIS A 86 -3.97 14.88 11.98
C HIS A 86 -4.23 13.91 10.83
N PRO A 87 -3.23 13.63 9.96
CA PRO A 87 -3.44 12.87 8.72
C PRO A 87 -3.52 11.35 8.93
N PHE A 88 -3.03 10.84 10.05
CA PHE A 88 -2.98 9.40 10.34
C PHE A 88 -3.93 9.01 11.47
N ARG A 89 -4.51 7.81 11.35
CA ARG A 89 -5.28 7.17 12.42
C ARG A 89 -4.82 5.74 12.60
N VAL A 90 -4.64 5.33 13.84
CA VAL A 90 -4.29 3.94 14.15
C VAL A 90 -5.55 3.09 14.25
N HIS A 91 -5.52 1.91 13.62
CA HIS A 91 -6.47 0.83 13.87
C HIS A 91 -5.82 -0.20 14.81
N LEU A 92 -6.44 -0.37 15.99
CA LEU A 92 -5.99 -1.29 17.03
C LEU A 92 -6.92 -2.51 17.07
N PHE A 93 -6.37 -3.71 16.89
CA PHE A 93 -7.13 -4.95 16.93
C PHE A 93 -6.78 -5.75 18.19
N GLY A 94 -7.79 -6.03 19.02
CA GLY A 94 -7.64 -6.84 20.23
C GLY A 94 -6.84 -6.19 21.37
N VAL A 95 -6.50 -4.91 21.26
CA VAL A 95 -5.71 -4.14 22.25
C VAL A 95 -6.28 -2.74 22.44
N HIS A 96 -5.93 -2.08 23.53
CA HIS A 96 -6.51 -0.79 23.92
C HIS A 96 -5.65 0.42 23.54
N SER A 97 -4.33 0.25 23.46
CA SER A 97 -3.41 1.31 23.05
C SER A 97 -2.40 0.85 22.00
N TYR A 98 -1.76 1.82 21.33
CA TYR A 98 -0.66 1.55 20.42
C TYR A 98 0.53 0.91 21.16
N GLU A 99 0.83 1.35 22.38
CA GLU A 99 1.90 0.79 23.20
C GLU A 99 1.64 -0.66 23.61
N GLU A 100 0.38 -1.01 23.92
CA GLU A 100 -0.01 -2.39 24.20
C GLU A 100 0.17 -3.26 22.95
N ALA A 101 -0.22 -2.74 21.78
CA ALA A 101 0.01 -3.42 20.50
C ALA A 101 1.50 -3.69 20.26
N VAL A 102 2.35 -2.68 20.48
CA VAL A 102 3.80 -2.78 20.33
C VAL A 102 4.38 -3.79 21.32
N ALA A 103 3.98 -3.74 22.59
CA ALA A 103 4.42 -4.70 23.60
C ALA A 103 4.05 -6.14 23.21
N ALA A 104 2.84 -6.36 22.67
CA ALA A 104 2.41 -7.67 22.20
C ALA A 104 3.25 -8.16 21.00
N MET A 105 3.60 -7.29 20.06
CA MET A 105 4.46 -7.64 18.92
C MET A 105 5.91 -7.93 19.35
N LEU A 106 6.46 -7.11 20.24
CA LEU A 106 7.80 -7.32 20.80
C LEU A 106 7.88 -8.63 21.60
N GLY A 107 6.83 -8.98 22.35
CA GLY A 107 6.75 -10.27 23.04
C GLY A 107 6.82 -11.48 22.09
N ARG A 108 6.35 -11.33 20.85
CA ARG A 108 6.39 -12.37 19.82
C ARG A 108 7.74 -12.52 19.13
N ALA A 109 8.61 -11.51 19.17
CA ALA A 109 9.95 -11.59 18.54
C ALA A 109 10.77 -12.77 19.09
N VAL A 110 10.49 -13.19 20.33
CA VAL A 110 11.16 -14.33 20.98
C VAL A 110 10.29 -15.60 21.06
N ASP A 111 9.08 -15.57 20.52
CA ASP A 111 8.14 -16.69 20.54
C ASP A 111 8.21 -17.50 19.23
N ARG A 112 8.83 -18.69 19.29
CA ARG A 112 8.93 -19.59 18.13
C ARG A 112 7.58 -20.19 17.71
N ALA A 113 6.61 -20.24 18.62
CA ALA A 113 5.27 -20.74 18.32
C ALA A 113 4.41 -19.70 17.59
N ARG A 114 4.73 -18.41 17.71
CA ARG A 114 4.00 -17.31 17.04
C ARG A 114 4.97 -16.22 16.58
N PRO A 115 5.91 -16.57 15.70
CA PRO A 115 7.02 -15.68 15.40
C PRO A 115 6.50 -14.39 14.78
N PHE A 116 7.18 -13.29 15.10
CA PHE A 116 6.98 -12.00 14.49
C PHE A 116 8.22 -11.69 13.66
N MET A 117 8.06 -11.59 12.34
CA MET A 117 9.10 -11.07 11.47
C MET A 117 8.96 -9.55 11.43
N SER A 118 10.01 -8.85 11.86
CA SER A 118 10.12 -7.40 11.74
C SER A 118 10.90 -7.01 10.49
N SER A 119 10.32 -6.20 9.61
CA SER A 119 11.04 -5.62 8.47
C SER A 119 11.79 -4.34 8.84
N LEU A 120 11.30 -3.58 9.82
CA LEU A 120 11.93 -2.36 10.30
C LEU A 120 13.09 -2.63 11.28
N LEU A 121 12.97 -3.68 12.07
CA LEU A 121 13.92 -4.07 13.11
C LEU A 121 14.40 -5.51 12.84
N PRO A 122 15.12 -5.76 11.73
CA PRO A 122 15.64 -7.08 11.40
C PRO A 122 16.50 -7.69 12.52
N GLU A 123 17.08 -6.84 13.37
CA GLU A 123 17.80 -7.22 14.59
C GLU A 123 16.96 -8.09 15.54
N LEU A 124 15.63 -7.92 15.55
CA LEU A 124 14.71 -8.74 16.33
C LEU A 124 14.59 -10.18 15.81
N ASN A 125 14.85 -10.40 14.52
CA ASN A 125 14.71 -11.71 13.88
C ASN A 125 16.00 -12.52 13.99
N ASP A 126 17.16 -11.88 13.80
CA ASP A 126 18.49 -12.50 13.86
C ASP A 126 19.50 -11.57 14.57
N PRO A 127 19.49 -11.53 15.91
CA PRO A 127 20.36 -10.63 16.68
C PRO A 127 21.85 -10.86 16.38
N ALA A 128 22.22 -12.13 16.15
CA ALA A 128 23.61 -12.53 15.94
C ALA A 128 24.15 -12.01 14.60
N ALA A 129 23.34 -12.02 13.53
CA ALA A 129 23.72 -11.44 12.24
C ALA A 129 24.02 -9.94 12.32
N HIS A 130 23.47 -9.25 13.33
CA HIS A 130 23.68 -7.82 13.57
C HIS A 130 24.68 -7.52 14.70
N GLY A 131 25.40 -8.54 15.18
CA GLY A 131 26.42 -8.37 16.24
C GLY A 131 25.83 -8.00 17.61
N LEU A 132 24.56 -8.33 17.85
CA LEU A 132 23.87 -8.03 19.11
C LEU A 132 23.75 -9.27 19.98
N ASP A 133 23.86 -9.08 21.30
CA ASP A 133 23.58 -10.13 22.27
C ASP A 133 22.05 -10.38 22.35
N PRO A 134 21.56 -11.61 22.12
CA PRO A 134 20.13 -11.91 22.18
C PRO A 134 19.50 -11.65 23.55
N GLY A 135 20.26 -11.77 24.64
CA GLY A 135 19.79 -11.50 26.00
C GLY A 135 19.59 -10.02 26.25
N GLU A 136 20.57 -9.20 25.88
CA GLU A 136 20.48 -7.74 25.94
C GLU A 136 19.37 -7.20 25.04
N LEU A 137 19.29 -7.68 23.79
CA LEU A 137 18.23 -7.32 22.87
C LEU A 137 16.86 -7.62 23.46
N ARG A 138 16.67 -8.78 24.09
CA ARG A 138 15.41 -9.13 24.76
C ARG A 138 15.06 -8.15 25.88
N VAL A 139 16.04 -7.67 26.64
CA VAL A 139 15.82 -6.68 27.71
C VAL A 139 15.43 -5.32 27.14
N GLN A 140 16.06 -4.92 26.03
CA GLN A 140 15.79 -3.66 25.33
C GLN A 140 14.44 -3.70 24.58
N ALA A 141 14.09 -4.85 24.00
CA ALA A 141 12.82 -5.12 23.34
C ALA A 141 11.67 -5.43 24.33
N ALA A 142 11.88 -5.33 25.65
CA ALA A 142 10.82 -5.62 26.63
C ALA A 142 9.70 -4.56 26.66
N SER A 143 9.98 -3.33 26.19
CA SER A 143 8.99 -2.27 26.04
C SER A 143 9.40 -1.26 24.97
N LEU A 144 8.44 -0.51 24.45
CA LEU A 144 8.72 0.55 23.48
C LEU A 144 9.68 1.61 24.05
N ASP A 145 9.53 2.00 25.33
CA ASP A 145 10.44 2.98 25.94
C ASP A 145 11.89 2.48 25.96
N ARG A 146 12.13 1.22 26.31
CA ARG A 146 13.49 0.67 26.31
C ARG A 146 14.05 0.55 24.90
N LEU A 147 13.22 0.13 23.95
CA LEU A 147 13.60 0.03 22.55
C LEU A 147 14.02 1.39 21.98
N LEU A 148 13.25 2.45 22.23
CA LEU A 148 13.56 3.81 21.78
C LEU A 148 14.86 4.39 22.38
N ASN A 149 15.35 3.83 23.48
CA ASN A 149 16.60 4.21 24.11
C ASN A 149 17.76 3.24 23.79
N ALA A 150 17.53 2.23 22.94
CA ALA A 150 18.55 1.28 22.57
C ALA A 150 19.53 1.89 21.55
N GLU A 151 20.83 1.78 21.82
CA GLU A 151 21.87 2.40 20.98
C GLU A 151 21.85 1.85 19.54
N TRP A 152 21.64 0.54 19.37
CA TRP A 152 21.60 -0.10 18.06
C TRP A 152 20.43 0.34 17.19
N LEU A 153 19.35 0.87 17.79
CA LEU A 153 18.19 1.34 17.03
C LEU A 153 18.59 2.52 16.12
N GLY A 154 19.52 3.36 16.57
CA GLY A 154 19.93 4.57 15.87
C GLY A 154 18.89 5.69 15.91
N THR A 155 19.35 6.92 15.70
CA THR A 155 18.53 8.13 15.87
C THR A 155 17.35 8.20 14.90
N GLU A 156 17.53 7.80 13.64
CA GLU A 156 16.46 7.87 12.64
C GLU A 156 15.23 7.05 13.03
N ARG A 157 15.43 5.77 13.39
CA ARG A 157 14.34 4.88 13.81
C ARG A 157 13.75 5.33 15.14
N ALA A 158 14.60 5.67 16.12
CA ALA A 158 14.15 6.13 17.43
C ALA A 158 13.28 7.38 17.34
N ASP A 159 13.74 8.42 16.63
CA ASP A 159 13.01 9.69 16.48
C ASP A 159 11.70 9.50 15.71
N GLY A 160 11.73 8.73 14.62
CA GLY A 160 10.53 8.47 13.82
C GLY A 160 9.47 7.70 14.60
N MET A 161 9.87 6.64 15.31
CA MET A 161 8.97 5.85 16.15
C MET A 161 8.43 6.66 17.34
N ALA A 162 9.25 7.51 17.95
CA ALA A 162 8.82 8.42 19.00
C ALA A 162 7.77 9.44 18.50
N LEU A 163 7.99 10.00 17.30
CA LEU A 163 7.06 10.93 16.67
C LEU A 163 5.71 10.28 16.33
N ILE A 164 5.72 9.05 15.81
CA ILE A 164 4.52 8.26 15.53
C ILE A 164 3.77 7.92 16.83
N ARG A 165 4.49 7.50 17.88
CA ARG A 165 3.91 7.24 19.20
C ARG A 165 3.19 8.48 19.73
N ASP A 166 3.83 9.64 19.67
CA ASP A 166 3.23 10.89 20.15
C ASP A 166 2.01 11.31 19.32
N GLU A 167 2.01 11.04 18.01
CA GLU A 167 0.84 11.25 17.17
C GLU A 167 -0.34 10.38 17.63
N PHE A 168 -0.12 9.07 17.79
CA PHE A 168 -1.20 8.14 18.15
C PHE A 168 -1.71 8.28 19.59
N ARG A 169 -0.95 8.90 20.49
CA ARG A 169 -1.44 9.32 21.80
C ARG A 169 -2.47 10.47 21.73
N ARG A 170 -2.39 11.31 20.70
CA ARG A 170 -3.18 12.55 20.58
C ARG A 170 -4.46 12.37 19.75
N VAL A 171 -4.48 11.38 18.86
CA VAL A 171 -5.60 11.17 17.93
C VAL A 171 -6.53 10.06 18.41
N PRO A 172 -7.85 10.18 18.16
CA PRO A 172 -8.76 9.07 18.41
C PRO A 172 -8.42 7.90 17.49
N ARG A 173 -8.49 6.68 18.03
CA ARG A 173 -8.35 5.43 17.27
C ARG A 173 -9.55 5.22 16.34
N VAL A 174 -9.34 4.51 15.25
CA VAL A 174 -10.46 4.04 14.40
C VAL A 174 -11.20 2.94 15.17
N PRO A 175 -12.54 3.05 15.35
CA PRO A 175 -13.29 2.01 16.03
C PRO A 175 -13.18 0.70 15.25
N VAL A 176 -12.94 -0.40 15.97
CA VAL A 176 -12.96 -1.74 15.38
C VAL A 176 -14.41 -2.07 15.05
N ARG A 177 -14.66 -2.46 13.80
CA ARG A 177 -15.90 -3.16 13.48
C ARG A 177 -15.67 -4.64 13.76
N PRO A 178 -16.46 -5.29 14.63
CA PRO A 178 -16.35 -6.73 14.77
C PRO A 178 -16.60 -7.36 13.39
N ALA A 179 -15.64 -8.14 12.89
CA ALA A 179 -15.75 -8.80 11.60
C ALA A 179 -17.02 -9.64 11.58
N GLY A 180 -17.86 -9.47 10.55
CA GLY A 180 -19.13 -10.19 10.44
C GLY A 180 -18.95 -11.71 10.35
N ARG A 181 -17.76 -12.17 9.92
CA ARG A 181 -17.33 -13.57 9.92
C ARG A 181 -15.84 -13.67 10.23
N THR A 182 -15.47 -14.47 11.22
CA THR A 182 -14.08 -14.69 11.65
C THR A 182 -13.47 -15.88 10.90
N THR A 183 -13.42 -15.84 9.57
CA THR A 183 -12.64 -16.85 8.85
C THR A 183 -11.17 -16.54 9.07
N GLY A 184 -10.45 -17.42 9.77
CA GLY A 184 -9.01 -17.26 10.00
C GLY A 184 -8.24 -17.26 8.68
N LEU A 185 -7.09 -16.57 8.66
CA LEU A 185 -6.23 -16.50 7.49
C LEU A 185 -5.85 -17.89 6.98
N GLY A 186 -5.52 -18.80 7.90
CA GLY A 186 -5.17 -20.16 7.52
C GLY A 186 -6.30 -20.94 6.88
N ALA A 187 -7.54 -20.74 7.34
CA ALA A 187 -8.70 -21.37 6.70
C ALA A 187 -8.90 -20.87 5.26
N LEU A 188 -8.71 -19.56 5.00
CA LEU A 188 -8.76 -18.99 3.65
C LEU A 188 -7.63 -19.53 2.76
N VAL A 189 -6.40 -19.62 3.28
CA VAL A 189 -5.28 -20.15 2.49
C VAL A 189 -5.52 -21.61 2.10
N ILE A 190 -6.00 -22.43 3.04
CA ILE A 190 -6.27 -23.85 2.79
C ILE A 190 -7.41 -24.03 1.79
N ALA A 191 -8.49 -23.25 1.92
CA ALA A 191 -9.60 -23.30 0.98
C ALA A 191 -9.20 -22.92 -0.46
N ALA A 192 -8.11 -22.16 -0.63
CA ALA A 192 -7.56 -21.84 -1.95
C ALA A 192 -6.84 -23.03 -2.62
N ALA A 193 -6.54 -24.11 -1.89
CA ALA A 193 -5.95 -25.33 -2.45
C ALA A 193 -6.99 -26.32 -3.03
N GLU A 194 -8.28 -25.99 -2.90
CA GLU A 194 -9.38 -26.68 -3.57
C GLU A 194 -9.29 -26.46 -5.11
N PRO A 195 -9.79 -27.42 -5.92
CA PRO A 195 -9.72 -27.30 -7.37
C PRO A 195 -10.40 -26.01 -7.84
N PRO A 196 -9.80 -25.29 -8.81
CA PRO A 196 -10.35 -24.04 -9.28
C PRO A 196 -11.74 -24.23 -9.89
N PRO A 197 -12.61 -23.21 -9.85
CA PRO A 197 -13.82 -23.23 -10.65
C PRO A 197 -13.43 -23.34 -12.15
N PRO A 198 -14.25 -24.01 -12.98
CA PRO A 198 -13.91 -24.30 -14.38
C PRO A 198 -13.74 -23.06 -15.28
N GLU A 199 -14.12 -21.87 -14.81
CA GLU A 199 -14.28 -20.64 -15.62
C GLU A 199 -13.13 -19.62 -15.48
N LEU A 200 -11.96 -20.00 -14.95
CA LEU A 200 -10.83 -19.07 -14.83
C LEU A 200 -10.13 -18.80 -16.18
N PRO A 201 -9.72 -17.55 -16.46
CA PRO A 201 -8.86 -17.22 -17.60
C PRO A 201 -7.56 -18.04 -17.59
N GLU A 202 -6.98 -18.28 -18.76
CA GLU A 202 -5.81 -19.16 -18.91
C GLU A 202 -4.61 -18.72 -18.06
N ALA A 203 -4.31 -17.42 -18.02
CA ALA A 203 -3.23 -16.87 -17.21
C ALA A 203 -3.45 -17.11 -15.70
N HIS A 204 -4.70 -16.97 -15.23
CA HIS A 204 -5.09 -17.23 -13.84
C HIS A 204 -4.99 -18.71 -13.46
N ARG A 205 -5.28 -19.63 -14.39
CA ARG A 205 -5.16 -21.08 -14.15
C ARG A 205 -3.73 -21.49 -13.83
N GLY A 206 -2.75 -20.94 -14.55
CA GLY A 206 -1.32 -21.22 -14.31
C GLY A 206 -0.88 -20.82 -12.91
N VAL A 207 -1.17 -19.58 -12.52
CA VAL A 207 -0.84 -19.05 -11.19
C VAL A 207 -1.59 -19.80 -10.09
N GLN A 208 -2.89 -20.09 -10.27
CA GLN A 208 -3.66 -20.84 -9.28
C GLN A 208 -3.16 -22.27 -9.09
N ALA A 209 -2.79 -22.97 -10.17
CA ALA A 209 -2.20 -24.30 -10.09
C ALA A 209 -0.87 -24.28 -9.31
N ALA A 210 -0.06 -23.25 -9.55
CA ALA A 210 1.19 -23.04 -8.83
C ALA A 210 0.93 -22.81 -7.33
N LEU A 211 0.06 -21.86 -6.98
CA LEU A 211 -0.34 -21.59 -5.59
C LEU A 211 -0.88 -22.85 -4.89
N THR A 212 -1.75 -23.61 -5.56
CA THR A 212 -2.30 -24.87 -5.04
C THR A 212 -1.20 -25.87 -4.74
N ALA A 213 -0.22 -26.02 -5.64
CA ALA A 213 0.91 -26.92 -5.44
C ALA A 213 1.76 -26.48 -4.24
N ALA A 214 2.02 -25.18 -4.08
CA ALA A 214 2.78 -24.64 -2.95
C ALA A 214 2.08 -24.89 -1.61
N ILE A 215 0.78 -24.59 -1.52
CA ILE A 215 -0.02 -24.80 -0.31
C ILE A 215 -0.04 -26.29 0.07
N ARG A 216 -0.24 -27.18 -0.91
CA ARG A 216 -0.22 -28.64 -0.67
C ARG A 216 1.14 -29.15 -0.20
N ARG A 217 2.25 -28.59 -0.69
CA ARG A 217 3.60 -28.95 -0.24
C ARG A 217 3.82 -28.58 1.23
N LEU A 218 3.33 -27.41 1.65
CA LEU A 218 3.37 -26.94 3.04
C LEU A 218 2.38 -27.67 3.95
N GLY A 219 1.49 -28.50 3.40
CA GLY A 219 0.52 -29.28 4.18
C GLY A 219 -0.79 -28.54 4.41
N THR A 220 -1.89 -29.28 4.36
CA THR A 220 -3.25 -28.74 4.50
C THR A 220 -3.95 -29.12 5.82
N ASP A 221 -3.32 -29.99 6.58
CA ASP A 221 -3.76 -30.53 7.86
C ASP A 221 -3.44 -29.61 9.06
N HIS A 222 -2.69 -28.54 8.84
CA HIS A 222 -2.29 -27.57 9.86
C HIS A 222 -2.61 -26.12 9.45
N PRO A 223 -3.90 -25.75 9.30
CA PRO A 223 -4.33 -24.41 8.88
C PRO A 223 -3.70 -23.29 9.73
N ALA A 224 -3.55 -23.51 11.04
CA ALA A 224 -2.97 -22.55 11.97
C ALA A 224 -1.53 -22.14 11.62
N ALA A 225 -0.78 -22.93 10.83
CA ALA A 225 0.54 -22.56 10.35
C ALA A 225 0.51 -21.32 9.43
N PHE A 226 -0.61 -21.08 8.76
CA PHE A 226 -0.82 -19.92 7.88
C PHE A 226 -1.43 -18.71 8.59
N ASP A 227 -1.89 -18.84 9.85
CA ASP A 227 -2.45 -17.70 10.60
C ASP A 227 -1.38 -16.62 10.90
N ASP A 228 -0.10 -17.02 10.95
CA ASP A 228 1.05 -16.15 11.12
C ASP A 228 1.85 -16.03 9.81
N ARG A 229 1.52 -15.07 8.96
CA ARG A 229 2.19 -14.83 7.66
C ARG A 229 3.72 -14.65 7.72
N SER A 230 4.26 -14.30 8.90
CA SER A 230 5.70 -14.22 9.14
C SER A 230 6.40 -15.58 8.98
N ARG A 231 5.70 -16.69 9.22
CA ARG A 231 6.25 -18.04 9.09
C ARG A 231 6.73 -18.37 7.68
N LEU A 232 6.08 -17.83 6.64
CA LEU A 232 6.46 -18.04 5.25
C LEU A 232 7.79 -17.39 4.87
N ARG A 233 8.31 -16.49 5.71
CA ARG A 233 9.48 -15.65 5.41
C ARG A 233 10.68 -15.94 6.29
N LEU A 234 10.44 -16.45 7.49
CA LEU A 234 11.52 -16.75 8.42
C LEU A 234 12.16 -18.10 8.06
N ALA A 235 13.47 -18.18 8.25
CA ALA A 235 14.24 -19.43 8.17
C ALA A 235 13.99 -20.30 9.42
N LEU A 236 12.73 -20.56 9.73
CA LEU A 236 12.30 -21.43 10.82
C LEU A 236 11.66 -22.69 10.26
N PRO A 237 11.79 -23.84 10.93
CA PRO A 237 11.10 -25.06 10.55
C PRO A 237 9.59 -24.84 10.42
N TRP A 238 9.01 -25.37 9.35
CA TRP A 238 7.57 -25.32 9.15
C TRP A 238 6.85 -26.20 10.18
N PRO A 239 5.78 -25.72 10.85
CA PRO A 239 5.07 -26.51 11.84
C PRO A 239 4.58 -27.85 11.27
N GLY A 240 4.92 -28.95 11.95
CA GLY A 240 4.52 -30.30 11.56
C GLY A 240 5.45 -30.98 10.53
N ASP A 241 6.44 -30.28 9.96
CA ASP A 241 7.41 -30.92 9.08
C ASP A 241 8.41 -31.76 9.88
N ARG A 242 8.38 -33.09 9.68
CA ARG A 242 9.25 -34.04 10.39
C ARG A 242 10.73 -33.90 10.06
N ALA A 243 11.05 -33.31 8.91
CA ALA A 243 12.42 -33.09 8.47
C ALA A 243 12.95 -31.70 8.90
N GLU A 244 12.18 -30.96 9.71
CA GLU A 244 12.49 -29.62 10.20
C GLU A 244 12.82 -28.60 9.09
N ARG A 245 12.27 -28.81 7.89
CA ARG A 245 12.52 -27.97 6.72
C ARG A 245 11.80 -26.63 6.85
N THR A 246 12.43 -25.59 6.32
CA THR A 246 11.87 -24.25 6.16
C THR A 246 10.83 -24.18 5.03
N PRO A 247 9.98 -23.15 4.97
CA PRO A 247 9.07 -22.95 3.84
C PRO A 247 9.77 -22.96 2.48
N ALA A 248 10.95 -22.34 2.39
CA ALA A 248 11.73 -22.27 1.16
C ALA A 248 12.21 -23.66 0.70
N GLU A 249 12.64 -24.51 1.63
CA GLU A 249 13.06 -25.89 1.32
C GLU A 249 11.87 -26.79 0.96
N ILE A 250 10.71 -26.59 1.59
CA ILE A 250 9.49 -27.38 1.30
C ILE A 250 8.91 -27.00 -0.06
N VAL A 251 8.80 -25.70 -0.35
CA VAL A 251 8.31 -25.21 -1.64
C VAL A 251 9.31 -25.51 -2.74
N GLY A 252 10.61 -25.35 -2.48
CA GLY A 252 11.71 -25.70 -3.38
C GLY A 252 11.89 -24.75 -4.57
N ASP A 253 11.02 -23.76 -4.73
CA ASP A 253 11.05 -22.75 -5.79
C ASP A 253 10.84 -21.35 -5.17
N PRO A 254 11.86 -20.47 -5.21
CA PRO A 254 11.77 -19.11 -4.66
C PRO A 254 10.71 -18.23 -5.32
N GLU A 255 10.47 -18.38 -6.63
CA GLU A 255 9.45 -17.60 -7.33
C GLU A 255 8.06 -18.03 -6.90
N LEU A 256 7.85 -19.34 -6.77
CA LEU A 256 6.61 -19.89 -6.27
C LEU A 256 6.32 -19.49 -4.81
N LEU A 257 7.34 -19.52 -3.95
CA LEU A 257 7.19 -19.04 -2.57
C LEU A 257 6.81 -17.55 -2.56
N THR A 258 7.40 -16.74 -3.44
CA THR A 258 7.07 -15.31 -3.57
C THR A 258 5.60 -15.10 -3.98
N LEU A 259 5.09 -15.88 -4.94
CA LEU A 259 3.67 -15.82 -5.33
C LEU A 259 2.75 -16.21 -4.18
N LEU A 260 3.08 -17.28 -3.45
CA LEU A 260 2.32 -17.69 -2.26
C LEU A 260 2.33 -16.58 -1.20
N VAL A 261 3.48 -15.96 -0.97
CA VAL A 261 3.63 -14.85 -0.02
C VAL A 261 2.74 -13.67 -0.40
N ASP A 262 2.71 -13.21 -1.66
CA ASP A 262 1.83 -12.12 -2.09
C ASP A 262 0.34 -12.50 -1.97
N PHE A 263 -0.01 -13.76 -2.24
CA PHE A 263 -1.37 -14.27 -2.05
C PHE A 263 -1.79 -14.20 -0.58
N VAL A 264 -0.99 -14.75 0.34
CA VAL A 264 -1.27 -14.76 1.78
C VAL A 264 -1.29 -13.36 2.37
N ASP A 265 -0.36 -12.50 1.96
CA ASP A 265 -0.34 -11.09 2.39
C ASP A 265 -1.60 -10.36 1.96
N THR A 266 -2.06 -10.58 0.72
CA THR A 266 -3.28 -9.94 0.23
C THR A 266 -4.48 -10.41 1.04
N LEU A 267 -4.62 -11.70 1.33
CA LEU A 267 -5.68 -12.21 2.22
C LEU A 267 -5.61 -11.58 3.61
N TYR A 268 -4.42 -11.51 4.22
CA TYR A 268 -4.21 -10.84 5.50
C TYR A 268 -4.64 -9.37 5.45
N ASN A 269 -4.23 -8.65 4.41
CA ASN A 269 -4.55 -7.24 4.20
C ASN A 269 -6.06 -7.03 4.03
N MET A 270 -6.77 -7.97 3.41
CA MET A 270 -8.23 -7.93 3.31
C MET A 270 -8.92 -8.17 4.66
N ILE A 271 -8.44 -9.10 5.47
CA ILE A 271 -8.96 -9.33 6.84
C ILE A 271 -8.79 -8.05 7.67
N VAL A 272 -7.61 -7.42 7.59
CA VAL A 272 -7.32 -6.19 8.33
C VAL A 272 -8.16 -5.02 7.82
N ALA A 273 -8.30 -4.87 6.49
CA ALA A 273 -9.17 -3.85 5.91
C ALA A 273 -10.64 -4.03 6.34
N ASP A 274 -11.14 -5.26 6.37
CA ASP A 274 -12.50 -5.57 6.83
C ASP A 274 -12.69 -5.27 8.32
N SER A 275 -11.69 -5.55 9.16
CA SER A 275 -11.75 -5.23 10.60
C SER A 275 -11.76 -3.72 10.88
N VAL A 276 -11.20 -2.91 9.97
CA VAL A 276 -11.37 -1.45 10.00
C VAL A 276 -12.82 -1.08 9.71
N GLY A 277 -13.45 -1.69 8.71
CA GLY A 277 -14.90 -1.63 8.43
C GLY A 277 -15.47 -0.29 7.97
N VAL A 278 -14.67 0.79 8.01
CA VAL A 278 -15.02 2.17 7.63
C VAL A 278 -14.07 2.79 6.61
N ALA A 279 -13.03 2.06 6.19
CA ALA A 279 -12.01 2.55 5.26
C ALA A 279 -12.18 1.96 3.87
N ASP A 280 -12.04 2.82 2.86
CA ASP A 280 -11.76 2.36 1.51
C ASP A 280 -10.35 1.76 1.48
N SER A 281 -10.10 0.78 0.60
CA SER A 281 -8.82 0.05 0.57
C SER A 281 -8.16 0.09 -0.79
N THR A 282 -6.85 0.37 -0.81
CA THR A 282 -6.00 0.31 -1.99
C THR A 282 -5.03 -0.86 -1.85
N ILE A 283 -5.08 -1.78 -2.81
CA ILE A 283 -4.24 -2.98 -2.88
C ILE A 283 -3.22 -2.76 -4.01
N SER A 284 -1.94 -2.86 -3.68
CA SER A 284 -0.84 -2.44 -4.55
C SER A 284 0.15 -3.56 -4.79
N THR A 285 0.45 -3.88 -6.04
CA THR A 285 1.56 -4.78 -6.35
C THR A 285 2.88 -4.16 -5.88
N GLY A 286 3.78 -4.99 -5.34
CA GLY A 286 5.14 -4.54 -5.06
C GLY A 286 5.91 -4.33 -6.36
N THR A 287 7.08 -3.72 -6.26
CA THR A 287 8.02 -3.56 -7.37
C THR A 287 8.59 -4.90 -7.83
N GLY A 288 8.97 -5.01 -9.11
CA GLY A 288 9.42 -6.26 -9.69
C GLY A 288 10.41 -6.08 -10.85
N PRO A 289 11.40 -6.98 -11.00
CA PRO A 289 12.47 -6.83 -11.98
C PRO A 289 12.04 -7.12 -13.42
N SER A 290 10.85 -7.70 -13.64
CA SER A 290 10.31 -7.95 -14.98
C SER A 290 8.79 -7.79 -15.03
N LEU A 291 8.28 -7.38 -16.19
CA LEU A 291 6.85 -7.21 -16.43
C LEU A 291 6.06 -8.51 -16.26
N ARG A 292 6.64 -9.65 -16.65
CA ARG A 292 6.00 -10.95 -16.48
C ARG A 292 5.82 -11.33 -15.01
N ARG A 293 6.87 -11.15 -14.18
CA ARG A 293 6.76 -11.41 -12.74
C ARG A 293 5.77 -10.47 -12.07
N LEU A 294 5.73 -9.20 -12.48
CA LEU A 294 4.72 -8.25 -12.00
C LEU A 294 3.29 -8.70 -12.37
N ALA A 295 3.08 -9.24 -13.57
CA ALA A 295 1.79 -9.78 -13.99
C ALA A 295 1.37 -11.00 -13.16
N ASP A 296 2.25 -11.99 -12.98
CA ASP A 296 1.95 -13.20 -12.19
C ASP A 296 1.62 -12.86 -10.73
N ARG A 297 2.35 -11.90 -10.14
CA ARG A 297 2.06 -11.37 -8.80
C ARG A 297 0.70 -10.65 -8.76
N GLY A 298 0.40 -9.84 -9.78
CA GLY A 298 -0.91 -9.21 -9.93
C GLY A 298 -2.06 -10.23 -9.94
N ILE A 299 -1.90 -11.30 -10.72
CA ILE A 299 -2.85 -12.42 -10.79
C ILE A 299 -2.99 -13.11 -9.41
N ALA A 300 -1.90 -13.39 -8.71
CA ALA A 300 -1.96 -14.00 -7.38
C ALA A 300 -2.79 -13.16 -6.40
N LYS A 301 -2.67 -11.84 -6.46
CA LYS A 301 -3.49 -10.92 -5.65
C LYS A 301 -4.95 -10.90 -6.07
N GLU A 302 -5.24 -10.88 -7.35
CA GLU A 302 -6.62 -10.96 -7.85
C GLU A 302 -7.31 -12.24 -7.40
N LEU A 303 -6.59 -13.36 -7.42
CA LEU A 303 -7.05 -14.64 -6.89
C LEU A 303 -7.33 -14.56 -5.38
N ALA A 304 -6.43 -13.94 -4.60
CA ALA A 304 -6.64 -13.72 -3.16
C ALA A 304 -7.90 -12.86 -2.90
N LEU A 305 -8.09 -11.78 -3.65
CA LEU A 305 -9.27 -10.91 -3.54
C LEU A 305 -10.56 -11.66 -3.88
N ALA A 306 -10.56 -12.42 -4.97
CA ALA A 306 -11.70 -13.22 -5.38
C ALA A 306 -12.05 -14.28 -4.32
N HIS A 307 -11.03 -14.97 -3.79
CA HIS A 307 -11.18 -15.99 -2.77
C HIS A 307 -11.67 -15.44 -1.44
N TYR A 308 -11.16 -14.28 -1.02
CA TYR A 308 -11.63 -13.59 0.18
C TYR A 308 -13.11 -13.25 0.07
N ARG A 309 -13.53 -12.65 -1.06
CA ARG A 309 -14.92 -12.23 -1.29
C ARG A 309 -15.88 -13.42 -1.33
N SER A 310 -15.53 -14.49 -2.05
CA SER A 310 -16.39 -15.68 -2.11
C SER A 310 -16.59 -16.33 -0.75
N SER A 311 -15.57 -16.31 0.10
CA SER A 311 -15.59 -16.91 1.43
C SER A 311 -16.33 -16.07 2.46
N THR A 312 -16.23 -14.74 2.37
CA THR A 312 -16.77 -13.82 3.39
C THR A 312 -18.12 -13.21 3.00
N HIS A 313 -18.36 -12.99 1.71
CA HIS A 313 -19.52 -12.30 1.14
C HIS A 313 -20.17 -13.13 0.00
N PRO A 314 -20.75 -14.31 0.30
CA PRO A 314 -21.26 -15.24 -0.71
C PRO A 314 -22.42 -14.68 -1.54
N ASP A 315 -23.20 -13.74 -1.00
CA ASP A 315 -24.36 -13.15 -1.68
C ASP A 315 -23.97 -12.15 -2.79
N GLY A 316 -22.69 -11.75 -2.87
CA GLY A 316 -22.10 -10.96 -3.96
C GLY A 316 -21.10 -11.75 -4.81
N ALA A 317 -20.96 -13.06 -4.57
CA ALA A 317 -19.88 -13.89 -5.09
C ALA A 317 -20.12 -14.35 -6.54
N GLY A 318 -19.97 -13.42 -7.46
CA GLY A 318 -19.34 -13.73 -8.72
C GLY A 318 -17.93 -13.13 -8.71
N LEU A 319 -16.91 -13.92 -9.07
CA LEU A 319 -16.06 -13.38 -10.12
C LEU A 319 -17.06 -12.99 -11.21
N ARG A 320 -17.33 -11.71 -11.42
CA ARG A 320 -17.77 -11.30 -12.75
C ARG A 320 -16.47 -11.38 -13.54
N PRO A 321 -16.19 -12.46 -14.30
CA PRO A 321 -15.48 -12.23 -15.53
C PRO A 321 -16.39 -11.26 -16.26
N ASP A 322 -16.02 -9.98 -16.31
CA ASP A 322 -16.51 -9.21 -17.45
C ASP A 322 -16.07 -10.05 -18.64
N GLY A 323 -17.03 -10.70 -19.29
CA GLY A 323 -16.84 -11.70 -20.34
C GLY A 323 -16.23 -11.15 -21.62
N ASP A 324 -15.54 -10.02 -21.52
CA ASP A 324 -14.66 -9.50 -22.54
C ASP A 324 -13.23 -9.83 -22.11
N GLU A 325 -12.56 -10.66 -22.90
CA GLU A 325 -11.10 -10.86 -22.91
C GLU A 325 -10.31 -9.54 -23.09
N GLN A 326 -11.01 -8.39 -23.16
CA GLN A 326 -10.49 -7.02 -23.25
C GLN A 326 -10.70 -6.17 -21.99
N ALA A 327 -11.33 -6.69 -20.93
CA ALA A 327 -11.59 -5.94 -19.70
C ALA A 327 -10.47 -6.09 -18.65
N GLU A 328 -9.20 -6.12 -19.07
CA GLU A 328 -8.12 -5.63 -18.22
C GLU A 328 -8.34 -4.13 -18.00
N GLY A 329 -9.15 -3.78 -17.00
CA GLY A 329 -9.25 -2.40 -16.56
C GLY A 329 -7.85 -1.89 -16.19
N PRO A 330 -7.39 -0.73 -16.70
CA PRO A 330 -6.10 -0.17 -16.30
C PRO A 330 -6.02 -0.02 -14.77
N PRO A 331 -4.81 -0.14 -14.20
CA PRO A 331 -4.59 -0.02 -12.76
C PRO A 331 -5.07 1.34 -12.21
N LEU A 332 -5.35 1.41 -10.90
CA LEU A 332 -5.80 2.65 -10.23
C LEU A 332 -4.68 3.70 -10.22
N PHE A 333 -3.43 3.23 -10.15
CA PHE A 333 -2.25 4.05 -10.35
C PHE A 333 -1.15 3.19 -11.00
N ASP A 334 -0.26 3.83 -11.76
CA ASP A 334 0.89 3.19 -12.38
C ASP A 334 2.12 4.07 -12.22
N ILE A 335 3.07 3.65 -11.39
CA ILE A 335 4.30 4.43 -11.21
C ILE A 335 5.23 4.09 -12.35
N ARG A 336 5.40 5.07 -13.23
CA ARG A 336 6.35 5.05 -14.34
C ARG A 336 7.44 6.01 -14.02
N VAL A 337 8.69 5.61 -14.21
CA VAL A 337 9.80 6.56 -14.22
C VAL A 337 10.23 6.71 -15.67
N ASP A 338 10.15 7.93 -16.17
CA ASP A 338 10.68 8.29 -17.47
C ASP A 338 12.20 8.37 -17.37
N VAL A 339 12.85 7.35 -17.91
CA VAL A 339 14.30 7.29 -17.98
C VAL A 339 14.68 7.78 -19.36
N ALA A 340 15.34 8.94 -19.46
CA ALA A 340 15.98 9.34 -20.71
C ALA A 340 16.92 8.19 -21.13
N ALA A 341 16.86 7.76 -22.39
CA ALA A 341 17.62 6.62 -22.87
C ALA A 341 19.10 6.76 -22.48
N GLY A 342 19.59 5.90 -21.59
CA GLY A 342 20.98 5.90 -21.12
C GLY A 342 21.29 6.56 -19.77
N LEU A 343 20.29 6.99 -18.97
CA LEU A 343 20.55 7.36 -17.57
C LEU A 343 20.94 6.12 -16.75
N GLY A 344 22.02 6.22 -15.98
CA GLY A 344 22.43 5.20 -15.02
C GLY A 344 21.51 5.17 -13.78
N GLU A 345 21.51 4.05 -13.05
CA GLU A 345 20.69 3.85 -11.83
C GLU A 345 20.94 4.93 -10.76
N GLU A 346 22.18 5.40 -10.64
CA GLU A 346 22.57 6.49 -9.73
C GLU A 346 21.84 7.80 -10.03
N ALA A 347 21.73 8.19 -11.32
CA ALA A 347 21.03 9.40 -11.71
C ALA A 347 19.50 9.32 -11.48
N VAL A 348 18.93 8.10 -11.59
CA VAL A 348 17.53 7.86 -11.22
C VAL A 348 17.35 8.01 -9.71
N HIS A 349 18.26 7.43 -8.92
CA HIS A 349 18.23 7.52 -7.47
C HIS A 349 18.36 8.96 -6.97
N ASP A 350 19.33 9.73 -7.46
CA ASP A 350 19.52 11.14 -7.11
C ASP A 350 18.27 11.96 -7.38
N ARG A 351 17.61 11.67 -8.51
CA ARG A 351 16.39 12.36 -8.89
C ARG A 351 15.25 12.01 -7.94
N MET A 352 15.07 10.74 -7.59
CA MET A 352 14.06 10.32 -6.60
C MET A 352 14.30 10.98 -5.25
N THR A 353 15.55 11.05 -4.80
CA THR A 353 15.94 11.73 -3.56
C THR A 353 15.59 13.21 -3.61
N ALA A 354 15.84 13.89 -4.73
CA ALA A 354 15.46 15.29 -4.90
C ALA A 354 13.93 15.50 -4.86
N LEU A 355 13.15 14.60 -5.49
CA LEU A 355 11.68 14.66 -5.42
C LEU A 355 11.17 14.54 -3.98
N LEU A 356 11.75 13.62 -3.20
CA LEU A 356 11.37 13.40 -1.80
C LEU A 356 11.72 14.60 -0.92
N ALA A 357 12.82 15.29 -1.21
CA ALA A 357 13.20 16.52 -0.50
C ALA A 357 12.17 17.65 -0.71
N ASP A 358 11.75 17.87 -1.96
CA ASP A 358 10.72 18.88 -2.30
C ASP A 358 9.33 18.51 -1.75
N ALA A 359 9.10 17.22 -1.52
CA ALA A 359 7.81 16.71 -1.09
C ALA A 359 7.43 17.11 0.35
N ALA A 360 8.39 17.39 1.22
CA ALA A 360 8.11 17.86 2.58
C ALA A 360 7.40 19.22 2.59
N GLU A 361 7.84 20.15 1.74
CA GLU A 361 7.23 21.47 1.64
C GLU A 361 5.87 21.41 0.92
N ALA A 362 5.77 20.60 -0.14
CA ALA A 362 4.50 20.30 -0.80
C ALA A 362 3.45 19.73 0.18
N THR A 363 3.89 18.81 1.05
CA THR A 363 3.05 18.24 2.11
C THR A 363 2.61 19.29 3.12
N ALA A 364 3.52 20.17 3.54
CA ALA A 364 3.19 21.27 4.46
C ALA A 364 2.08 22.17 3.90
N THR A 365 2.20 22.59 2.63
CA THR A 365 1.18 23.44 1.98
C THR A 365 -0.16 22.73 1.84
N LEU A 366 -0.15 21.43 1.50
CA LEU A 366 -1.37 20.62 1.42
C LEU A 366 -2.06 20.53 2.79
N LEU A 367 -1.32 20.27 3.86
CA LEU A 367 -1.86 20.17 5.22
C LEU A 367 -2.42 21.51 5.73
N GLN A 368 -1.83 22.64 5.33
CA GLN A 368 -2.40 23.96 5.63
C GLN A 368 -3.75 24.17 4.94
N ALA A 369 -3.84 23.84 3.64
CA ALA A 369 -5.11 23.95 2.90
C ALA A 369 -6.19 23.03 3.51
N ARG A 370 -5.80 21.83 3.92
CA ARG A 370 -6.70 20.88 4.57
C ARG A 370 -7.12 21.30 5.98
N ALA A 371 -6.27 21.98 6.75
CA ALA A 371 -6.60 22.49 8.09
C ALA A 371 -7.80 23.48 8.10
N GLU A 372 -8.21 23.99 6.94
CA GLU A 372 -9.38 24.86 6.77
C GLU A 372 -10.73 24.10 6.80
N ARG A 373 -10.76 22.82 7.21
CA ARG A 373 -11.92 21.89 7.17
C ARG A 373 -13.22 22.38 7.85
N GLY A 374 -13.16 23.44 8.67
CA GLY A 374 -14.33 24.10 9.28
C GLY A 374 -14.76 25.40 8.59
N ARG A 375 -14.09 25.82 7.52
CA ARG A 375 -14.36 27.03 6.73
C ARG A 375 -14.66 26.66 5.28
N ALA A 376 -15.32 25.53 5.05
CA ALA A 376 -15.49 24.92 3.72
C ALA A 376 -16.02 25.89 2.65
N ALA A 377 -16.96 26.78 3.00
CA ALA A 377 -17.46 27.83 2.11
C ALA A 377 -16.37 28.79 1.56
N LYS A 378 -15.20 28.85 2.21
CA LYS A 378 -14.04 29.67 1.84
C LYS A 378 -12.82 28.86 1.41
N SER A 379 -12.78 27.55 1.63
CA SER A 379 -11.62 26.71 1.31
C SER A 379 -11.77 26.11 -0.09
N PRO A 380 -10.94 26.52 -1.09
CA PRO A 380 -11.00 25.97 -2.43
C PRO A 380 -10.79 24.45 -2.47
N PHE A 381 -9.97 23.95 -1.52
CA PHE A 381 -9.69 22.53 -1.35
C PHE A 381 -10.96 21.77 -0.95
N TRP A 382 -11.60 22.13 0.17
CA TRP A 382 -12.77 21.40 0.66
C TRP A 382 -13.99 21.57 -0.24
N LYS A 383 -14.13 22.73 -0.90
CA LYS A 383 -15.14 22.90 -1.95
C LYS A 383 -14.98 21.87 -3.07
N GLY A 384 -13.76 21.53 -3.47
CA GLY A 384 -13.53 20.53 -4.53
C GLY A 384 -13.93 19.12 -4.09
N ILE A 385 -13.69 18.79 -2.82
CA ILE A 385 -14.15 17.55 -2.20
C ILE A 385 -15.68 17.51 -2.10
N GLU A 386 -16.33 18.62 -1.74
CA GLU A 386 -17.80 18.73 -1.71
C GLU A 386 -18.39 18.59 -3.12
N ASP A 387 -17.80 19.27 -4.11
CA ASP A 387 -18.18 19.15 -5.53
C ASP A 387 -18.09 17.68 -5.99
N LEU A 388 -17.02 16.96 -5.59
CA LEU A 388 -16.84 15.54 -5.90
C LEU A 388 -17.90 14.66 -5.21
N ARG A 389 -18.25 14.97 -3.96
CA ARG A 389 -19.28 14.23 -3.19
C ARG A 389 -20.69 14.47 -3.71
N ALA A 390 -20.95 15.65 -4.25
CA ALA A 390 -22.25 16.05 -4.78
C ALA A 390 -22.47 15.57 -6.23
N ALA A 391 -21.47 14.97 -6.88
CA ALA A 391 -21.61 14.46 -8.23
C ALA A 391 -22.65 13.33 -8.29
N GLU A 392 -23.62 13.45 -9.19
CA GLU A 392 -24.73 12.48 -9.30
C GLU A 392 -24.43 11.31 -10.25
N ASP A 393 -23.42 11.47 -11.13
CA ASP A 393 -23.05 10.47 -12.14
C ASP A 393 -21.52 10.39 -12.34
N PRO A 394 -21.01 9.33 -13.01
CA PRO A 394 -19.57 9.14 -13.21
C PRO A 394 -18.88 10.24 -14.03
N THR A 395 -19.58 10.88 -14.96
CA THR A 395 -19.05 11.96 -15.79
C THR A 395 -18.91 13.25 -14.97
N ALA A 396 -19.92 13.57 -14.16
CA ALA A 396 -19.87 14.67 -13.20
C ALA A 396 -18.78 14.45 -12.16
N ALA A 397 -18.66 13.22 -11.62
CA ALA A 397 -17.62 12.86 -10.66
C ALA A 397 -16.23 13.04 -11.25
N ARG A 398 -16.03 12.63 -12.51
CA ARG A 398 -14.79 12.85 -13.24
C ARG A 398 -14.46 14.34 -13.37
N LYS A 399 -15.42 15.15 -13.83
CA LYS A 399 -15.21 16.60 -13.99
C LYS A 399 -14.87 17.27 -12.66
N ALA A 400 -15.53 16.86 -11.58
CA ALA A 400 -15.26 17.36 -10.23
C ALA A 400 -13.88 16.93 -9.72
N LEU A 401 -13.48 15.68 -9.97
CA LEU A 401 -12.15 15.17 -9.65
C LEU A 401 -11.06 15.95 -10.41
N ASP A 402 -11.19 16.09 -11.73
CA ASP A 402 -10.24 16.84 -12.56
C ASP A 402 -10.09 18.28 -12.06
N ALA A 403 -11.22 18.94 -11.73
CA ALA A 403 -11.22 20.29 -11.18
C ALA A 403 -10.59 20.38 -9.78
N HIS A 404 -10.83 19.39 -8.91
CA HIS A 404 -10.24 19.32 -7.58
C HIS A 404 -8.73 19.11 -7.66
N LEU A 405 -8.28 18.17 -8.48
CA LEU A 405 -6.86 17.90 -8.66
C LEU A 405 -6.12 19.09 -9.26
N ALA A 406 -6.74 19.82 -10.21
CA ALA A 406 -6.18 21.09 -10.69
C ALA A 406 -5.99 22.13 -9.56
N ARG A 407 -6.92 22.18 -8.59
CA ARG A 407 -6.76 23.04 -7.39
C ARG A 407 -5.63 22.53 -6.49
N VAL A 408 -5.51 21.21 -6.30
CA VAL A 408 -4.39 20.61 -5.56
C VAL A 408 -3.06 20.96 -6.23
N ALA A 409 -2.91 20.78 -7.54
CA ALA A 409 -1.69 21.17 -8.25
C ALA A 409 -1.39 22.67 -8.08
N ALA A 410 -2.41 23.54 -8.16
CA ALA A 410 -2.22 24.97 -7.91
C ALA A 410 -1.75 25.27 -6.47
N ILE A 411 -2.23 24.52 -5.47
CA ILE A 411 -1.77 24.60 -4.07
C ILE A 411 -0.30 24.14 -3.96
N LEU A 412 0.07 23.10 -4.71
CA LEU A 412 1.45 22.58 -4.73
C LEU A 412 2.41 23.45 -5.57
N GLY A 413 1.89 24.31 -6.45
CA GLY A 413 2.65 25.26 -7.27
C GLY A 413 3.49 24.59 -8.37
N ASN A 414 4.65 25.16 -8.71
CA ASN A 414 5.61 24.64 -9.71
C ASN A 414 6.24 23.27 -9.33
N ARG A 415 5.71 22.58 -8.32
CA ARG A 415 6.21 21.30 -7.82
C ARG A 415 5.40 20.11 -8.35
N ALA A 416 4.27 20.39 -8.98
CA ALA A 416 3.35 19.41 -9.54
C ALA A 416 2.72 19.95 -10.83
N ASP A 417 2.75 19.18 -11.92
CA ASP A 417 1.92 19.44 -13.11
C ASP A 417 0.89 18.33 -13.30
N ILE A 418 -0.29 18.68 -13.82
CA ILE A 418 -1.36 17.75 -14.17
C ILE A 418 -1.63 17.78 -15.66
N VAL A 419 -1.29 16.68 -16.33
CA VAL A 419 -1.56 16.50 -17.76
C VAL A 419 -2.73 15.54 -17.94
N PRO A 420 -3.83 15.97 -18.60
CA PRO A 420 -4.89 15.05 -19.00
C PRO A 420 -4.39 14.12 -20.09
N THR A 421 -4.45 12.80 -19.90
CA THR A 421 -4.09 11.87 -20.98
C THR A 421 -5.30 11.58 -21.88
N GLY A 422 -5.11 11.78 -23.18
CA GLY A 422 -6.15 11.56 -24.19
C GLY A 422 -6.43 10.07 -24.38
N GLY A 423 -7.41 9.55 -23.65
CA GLY A 423 -7.90 8.18 -23.77
C GLY A 423 -8.14 7.51 -22.41
N GLY A 424 -9.13 7.98 -21.67
CA GLY A 424 -9.48 7.42 -20.34
C GLY A 424 -9.39 8.42 -19.20
N LEU A 425 -9.66 7.94 -17.98
CA LEU A 425 -9.77 8.70 -16.73
C LEU A 425 -8.37 8.71 -16.07
N ALA A 426 -7.55 9.69 -16.42
CA ALA A 426 -6.13 9.69 -16.06
C ALA A 426 -5.56 11.09 -15.85
N VAL A 427 -4.83 11.24 -14.74
CA VAL A 427 -4.28 12.47 -14.19
C VAL A 427 -2.80 12.21 -13.93
N GLU A 428 -1.92 12.90 -14.64
CA GLU A 428 -0.48 12.79 -14.38
C GLU A 428 -0.09 13.66 -13.18
N LEU A 429 0.77 13.20 -12.24
CA LEU A 429 1.34 14.04 -11.19
C LEU A 429 2.85 14.15 -11.41
N VAL A 430 3.28 15.21 -12.08
CA VAL A 430 4.71 15.40 -12.37
C VAL A 430 5.37 16.09 -11.19
N LEU A 431 6.08 15.36 -10.33
CA LEU A 431 6.95 15.98 -9.34
C LEU A 431 8.21 16.51 -10.05
N THR A 432 8.53 17.80 -9.87
CA THR A 432 9.70 18.42 -10.52
C THR A 432 10.68 18.99 -9.51
N ALA A 433 11.90 18.46 -9.49
CA ALA A 433 13.03 19.08 -8.79
C ALA A 433 13.73 20.13 -9.68
N ALA A 434 14.13 21.26 -9.09
CA ALA A 434 14.84 22.32 -9.80
C ALA A 434 16.32 21.96 -10.00
N GLY A 435 16.73 21.71 -11.25
CA GLY A 435 18.11 21.33 -11.59
C GLY A 435 18.14 20.59 -12.94
N ALA A 436 19.06 20.98 -13.81
CA ALA A 436 19.01 20.84 -15.27
C ALA A 436 18.67 19.43 -15.83
N VAL A 437 17.83 19.45 -16.88
CA VAL A 437 17.54 18.39 -17.87
C VAL A 437 16.63 17.23 -17.43
N GLY A 438 15.33 17.39 -17.71
CA GLY A 438 14.35 16.29 -17.91
C GLY A 438 13.43 15.99 -16.71
N PRO A 439 12.08 15.99 -16.87
CA PRO A 439 11.17 15.64 -15.77
C PRO A 439 11.33 14.16 -15.38
N ALA A 440 11.37 13.87 -14.08
CA ALA A 440 11.02 12.53 -13.62
C ALA A 440 9.49 12.53 -13.54
N MET A 441 8.88 11.68 -14.35
CA MET A 441 7.44 11.59 -14.48
C MET A 441 6.93 10.57 -13.46
N ALA A 442 5.74 10.80 -12.91
CA ALA A 442 4.92 9.79 -12.25
C ALA A 442 3.48 10.05 -12.74
N SER A 443 2.82 9.05 -13.31
CA SER A 443 1.53 9.24 -13.98
C SER A 443 0.43 8.47 -13.26
N GLU A 444 -0.73 9.08 -13.05
CA GLU A 444 -1.82 8.48 -12.32
C GLU A 444 -3.07 8.28 -13.21
N VAL A 445 -3.89 7.28 -12.89
CA VAL A 445 -5.06 6.87 -13.69
C VAL A 445 -6.23 6.55 -12.76
N TRP A 446 -6.94 7.58 -12.27
CA TRP A 446 -8.07 7.35 -11.36
C TRP A 446 -9.24 6.63 -12.04
N LYS A 447 -9.78 5.61 -11.38
CA LYS A 447 -11.18 5.18 -11.54
C LYS A 447 -11.77 5.06 -10.15
N LEU A 448 -12.42 6.10 -9.65
CA LEU A 448 -13.05 6.13 -8.33
C LEU A 448 -14.24 5.14 -8.27
N PRO A 449 -14.20 4.10 -7.44
CA PRO A 449 -15.37 3.28 -7.12
C PRO A 449 -16.04 3.86 -5.87
N GLY A 450 -17.36 3.98 -5.88
CA GLY A 450 -18.14 4.43 -4.71
C GLY A 450 -18.98 5.69 -4.90
N LEU A 451 -19.11 6.21 -6.12
CA LEU A 451 -20.10 7.26 -6.42
C LEU A 451 -21.38 6.76 -7.07
N VAL A 452 -21.43 5.53 -7.58
CA VAL A 452 -22.70 4.96 -8.08
C VAL A 452 -22.66 3.44 -7.88
N GLY A 453 -23.43 2.93 -6.94
CA GLY A 453 -23.98 1.58 -7.13
C GLY A 453 -25.02 1.69 -8.22
N TYR A 454 -24.71 1.24 -9.44
CA TYR A 454 -25.63 0.70 -10.47
C TYR A 454 -24.81 0.40 -11.75
N PRO A 455 -25.18 -0.65 -12.51
CA PRO A 455 -24.40 -1.22 -13.59
C PRO A 455 -24.71 -0.54 -14.94
N ALA A 456 -23.70 -0.35 -15.78
CA ALA A 456 -23.81 -0.33 -17.26
C ALA A 456 -22.37 -0.26 -17.84
N MET A 457 -21.88 -1.29 -18.51
CA MET A 457 -22.09 -1.61 -19.93
C MET A 457 -21.64 -0.50 -20.90
N ALA A 458 -20.54 -0.84 -21.60
CA ALA A 458 -20.23 -0.58 -23.01
C ALA A 458 -19.89 0.85 -23.52
N VAL A 459 -18.62 0.96 -23.98
CA VAL A 459 -18.14 1.36 -25.32
C VAL A 459 -18.74 2.60 -26.02
N GLY A 460 -17.85 3.52 -26.44
CA GLY A 460 -17.90 4.07 -27.80
C GLY A 460 -17.87 5.59 -28.02
N ALA A 461 -16.71 6.08 -28.47
CA ALA A 461 -16.50 7.03 -29.59
C ALA A 461 -16.76 8.56 -29.49
N VAL A 462 -15.83 9.27 -30.16
CA VAL A 462 -15.83 10.65 -30.71
C VAL A 462 -15.65 11.82 -29.71
N GLY A 463 -14.74 12.78 -29.87
CA GLY A 463 -13.83 13.13 -30.96
C GLY A 463 -12.86 14.25 -30.55
N SER A 464 -11.75 14.32 -31.28
CA SER A 464 -10.55 15.14 -31.09
C SER A 464 -10.64 16.51 -31.76
N VAL A 465 -10.30 17.62 -31.07
CA VAL A 465 -9.73 18.84 -31.70
C VAL A 465 -8.91 19.65 -30.67
N LEU A 466 -7.56 19.59 -30.75
CA LEU A 466 -6.56 20.66 -30.46
C LEU A 466 -5.18 20.21 -29.93
N TYR A 467 -4.95 18.93 -29.59
CA TYR A 467 -3.73 18.52 -28.90
C TYR A 467 -2.67 17.82 -29.77
N ARG A 468 -2.32 18.41 -30.94
CA ARG A 468 -1.33 17.79 -31.88
C ARG A 468 0.05 18.45 -31.94
N LYS A 469 0.23 19.71 -31.52
CA LYS A 469 1.50 20.44 -31.77
C LYS A 469 2.63 20.23 -30.75
N GLY A 470 2.37 19.72 -29.55
CA GLY A 470 3.42 19.45 -28.55
C GLY A 470 4.00 18.04 -28.60
N LYS A 471 3.20 17.04 -29.01
CA LYS A 471 3.53 15.62 -28.86
C LYS A 471 4.51 15.11 -29.93
N GLU A 472 4.55 15.72 -31.10
CA GLU A 472 5.43 15.27 -32.20
C GLU A 472 6.92 15.54 -31.95
N ASN A 473 7.28 16.45 -31.03
CA ASN A 473 8.69 16.71 -30.69
C ASN A 473 9.20 15.92 -29.46
N ALA A 474 8.33 15.46 -28.56
CA ALA A 474 8.72 14.71 -27.36
C ALA A 474 8.76 13.19 -27.56
N VAL A 475 8.16 12.67 -28.64
CA VAL A 475 8.10 11.21 -28.93
C VAL A 475 9.39 10.66 -29.55
N ARG A 476 10.45 11.47 -29.70
CA ARG A 476 11.78 10.95 -30.07
C ARG A 476 12.46 10.27 -28.86
N ARG A 477 12.22 8.96 -28.74
CA ARG A 477 13.00 7.96 -27.97
C ARG A 477 13.10 8.21 -26.45
N LEU A 478 11.97 8.11 -25.74
CA LEU A 478 11.96 7.92 -24.29
C LEU A 478 11.59 6.47 -23.97
N SER A 479 12.36 5.85 -23.07
CA SER A 479 12.08 4.51 -22.52
C SER A 479 11.41 4.66 -21.16
N THR A 480 10.19 4.17 -21.01
CA THR A 480 9.47 4.17 -19.73
C THR A 480 9.71 2.85 -18.99
N ARG A 481 10.08 2.93 -17.71
CA ARG A 481 10.16 1.76 -16.83
C ARG A 481 8.93 1.74 -15.92
N ARG A 482 8.17 0.65 -15.95
CA ARG A 482 7.04 0.40 -15.05
C ARG A 482 7.58 -0.19 -13.75
N LEU A 483 7.28 0.45 -12.62
CA LEU A 483 7.81 0.03 -11.32
C LEU A 483 6.78 -0.73 -10.50
N ALA A 484 5.55 -0.22 -10.40
CA ALA A 484 4.50 -0.80 -9.58
C ALA A 484 3.12 -0.38 -10.10
N CYS A 485 2.10 -1.16 -9.77
CA CYS A 485 0.71 -0.80 -10.03
C CYS A 485 -0.20 -1.04 -8.82
N ALA A 486 -1.15 -0.15 -8.56
CA ALA A 486 -2.34 -0.56 -7.80
C ALA A 486 -3.26 -1.34 -8.69
N LEU A 487 -3.80 -2.42 -8.14
CA LEU A 487 -4.93 -3.07 -8.76
C LEU A 487 -6.10 -2.08 -8.74
N GLY A 488 -6.64 -1.82 -9.93
CA GLY A 488 -7.63 -0.81 -10.31
C GLY A 488 -9.01 -0.91 -9.67
N ARG A 489 -9.10 -1.38 -8.43
CA ARG A 489 -10.36 -1.56 -7.72
C ARG A 489 -10.11 -1.06 -6.30
N VAL A 490 -10.67 0.10 -5.92
CA VAL A 490 -11.07 0.28 -4.51
C VAL A 490 -12.00 -0.89 -4.24
N VAL A 491 -11.47 -1.88 -3.55
CA VAL A 491 -12.24 -3.03 -3.17
C VAL A 491 -13.11 -2.53 -2.04
N ASP A 492 -14.40 -2.30 -2.31
CA ASP A 492 -15.34 -2.34 -1.20
C ASP A 492 -15.29 -3.77 -0.67
N VAL A 493 -14.68 -3.91 0.51
CA VAL A 493 -14.53 -5.20 1.17
C VAL A 493 -15.89 -5.72 1.63
N ARG A 494 -16.91 -4.86 1.67
CA ARG A 494 -18.25 -5.11 2.23
C ARG A 494 -19.23 -5.74 1.23
N GLY A 495 -18.82 -5.95 -0.02
CA GLY A 495 -19.66 -6.51 -1.09
C GLY A 495 -20.26 -5.46 -1.99
#